data_AF-A0A1C5X8U6-F1
#
_entry.id   AF-A0A1C5X8U6-F1
#
_cell.length_a   1.000
_cell.length_b   1.000
_cell.length_c   1.000
_cell.angle_alpha   90.00
_cell.angle_beta   90.00
_cell.angle_gamma   90.00
#
_symmetry.space_group_name_H-M   'P 1'
#
loop_
_entity.id
_entity.type
_entity.pdbx_description
1 polymer ?
#
loop_
_entity_poly.entity_id
_entity_poly.type
_entity_poly.pdbx_seq_one_letter_code
_entity_poly.pdbx_strand_id
1 'polypeptide(L)'
;MKCPNCGNELEPGKIYCDHCGHEIQIVPDYDPLDELLIGREEPEEPGIGTTPNPETPVENGEKKPFREKKKPMVLRFRYKCLLFLAAVLVCGCVSWFSYSAITSDHNYSYQLRKGRRYAEKEEYEQAIPYLLRAQKLQGGKKSDDTEVFRLLADAYAKVGDRDAAVTYMEQAIEAETKARGDGRGLKELYLDMMNLLNETGQTEMVSIVIEDCPYEDIRETLAAYRIEKPVCDTPEGIYNYYLRLNLTAEYGSIYYTLDGTEPTKESTRYEEPVELTEEGDVHLCAVAINKKGMVSEPLVLAYKLDFPAANTDTAGEE
;
A
#
# COMPACT_ATOMS: atom_id res chain seq x y z
N MET A 1 -10.82 35.80 -15.03
CA MET A 1 -10.91 34.34 -14.76
C MET A 1 -11.27 34.14 -13.30
N LYS A 2 -11.82 33.00 -12.88
CA LYS A 2 -12.09 32.73 -11.44
C LYS A 2 -10.99 31.86 -10.86
N CYS A 3 -10.62 32.10 -9.61
CA CYS A 3 -9.62 31.30 -8.91
C CYS A 3 -10.11 29.84 -8.81
N PRO A 4 -9.31 28.84 -9.23
CA PRO A 4 -9.73 27.45 -9.20
C PRO A 4 -9.90 26.91 -7.78
N ASN A 5 -9.23 27.52 -6.80
CA ASN A 5 -9.31 27.10 -5.40
C ASN A 5 -10.49 27.73 -4.65
N CYS A 6 -10.74 29.04 -4.80
CA CYS A 6 -11.75 29.76 -4.00
C CYS A 6 -12.89 30.40 -4.80
N GLY A 7 -12.86 30.35 -6.13
CA GLY A 7 -13.91 30.89 -7.01
C GLY A 7 -13.96 32.41 -7.13
N ASN A 8 -13.11 33.16 -6.45
CA ASN A 8 -13.06 34.62 -6.54
C ASN A 8 -12.63 35.10 -7.94
N GLU A 9 -13.15 36.24 -8.39
CA GLU A 9 -12.74 36.82 -9.67
C GLU A 9 -11.31 37.38 -9.60
N LEU A 10 -10.49 36.97 -10.57
CA LEU A 10 -9.09 37.34 -10.71
C LEU A 10 -8.92 38.41 -11.78
N GLU A 11 -8.18 39.46 -11.43
CA GLU A 11 -7.72 40.48 -12.37
C GLU A 11 -6.71 39.87 -13.36
N PRO A 12 -6.78 40.23 -14.65
CA PRO A 12 -5.91 39.66 -15.69
C PRO A 12 -4.44 40.04 -15.46
N GLY A 13 -3.55 39.04 -15.45
CA GLY A 13 -2.09 39.22 -15.34
C GLY A 13 -1.49 38.97 -13.95
N LYS A 14 -2.30 38.62 -12.94
CA LYS A 14 -1.79 38.22 -11.62
C LYS A 14 -1.48 36.73 -11.54
N ILE A 15 -0.32 36.43 -10.95
CA ILE A 15 0.18 35.06 -10.73
C ILE A 15 -0.26 34.46 -9.39
N TYR A 16 -0.93 35.22 -8.53
CA TYR A 16 -1.52 34.72 -7.27
C TYR A 16 -2.90 35.31 -7.03
N CYS A 17 -3.79 34.54 -6.38
CA CYS A 17 -5.10 35.01 -5.97
C CYS A 17 -5.02 35.85 -4.70
N ASP A 18 -5.42 37.12 -4.77
CA ASP A 18 -5.38 38.07 -3.64
C ASP A 18 -6.26 37.65 -2.44
N HIS A 19 -7.23 36.73 -2.64
CA HIS A 19 -8.15 36.30 -1.58
C HIS A 19 -7.68 35.03 -0.84
N CYS A 20 -7.00 34.10 -1.50
CA CYS A 20 -6.63 32.81 -0.89
C CYS A 20 -5.14 32.47 -1.03
N GLY A 21 -4.35 33.32 -1.67
CA GLY A 21 -2.91 33.12 -1.87
C GLY A 21 -2.55 32.02 -2.89
N HIS A 22 -3.54 31.38 -3.52
CA HIS A 22 -3.30 30.32 -4.48
C HIS A 22 -2.60 30.85 -5.74
N GLU A 23 -1.49 30.21 -6.11
CA GLU A 23 -0.75 30.52 -7.33
C GLU A 23 -1.56 30.13 -8.56
N ILE A 24 -1.62 31.03 -9.53
CA ILE A 24 -2.40 30.87 -10.76
C ILE A 24 -1.42 30.61 -11.90
N GLN A 25 -1.31 29.36 -12.32
CA GLN A 25 -0.56 28.99 -13.51
C GLN A 25 -1.33 29.44 -14.76
N ILE A 26 -0.73 30.38 -15.51
CA ILE A 26 -1.29 30.96 -16.73
C ILE A 26 -0.96 30.10 -17.97
N VAL A 27 0.08 29.27 -17.87
CA VAL A 27 0.51 28.36 -18.93
C VAL A 27 0.00 26.97 -18.59
N PRO A 28 -0.83 26.34 -19.44
CA PRO A 28 -1.21 24.94 -19.25
C PRO A 28 0.02 24.04 -19.32
N ASP A 29 0.10 23.04 -18.45
CA ASP A 29 1.10 21.98 -18.57
C ASP A 29 0.89 21.28 -19.92
N TYR A 30 1.86 21.41 -20.81
CA TYR A 30 1.81 20.78 -22.12
C TYR A 30 2.21 19.31 -21.95
N ASP A 31 1.21 18.43 -21.78
CA ASP A 31 1.39 16.97 -21.90
C ASP A 31 1.27 16.57 -23.38
N PRO A 32 2.36 16.10 -24.03
CA PRO A 32 2.33 15.68 -25.43
C PRO A 32 1.43 14.46 -25.71
N LEU A 33 0.79 13.87 -24.69
CA LEU A 33 -0.12 12.73 -24.84
C LEU A 33 -1.59 13.12 -25.02
N ASP A 34 -1.99 14.36 -24.71
CA ASP A 34 -3.40 14.80 -24.79
C ASP A 34 -3.90 15.00 -26.23
N GLU A 35 -3.00 15.19 -27.20
CA GLU A 35 -3.37 15.37 -28.61
C GLU A 35 -3.80 14.04 -29.29
N LEU A 36 -3.62 12.89 -28.62
CA LEU A 36 -4.00 11.57 -29.13
C LEU A 36 -5.45 11.15 -28.82
N LEU A 37 -6.22 11.97 -28.08
CA LEU A 37 -7.60 11.65 -27.66
C LEU A 37 -8.68 12.60 -28.20
N ILE A 38 -8.39 13.41 -29.22
CA ILE A 38 -9.44 14.11 -29.98
C ILE A 38 -10.04 13.13 -31.00
N GLY A 39 -11.01 12.32 -30.58
CA GLY A 39 -11.72 11.44 -31.52
C GLY A 39 -12.65 10.37 -30.95
N ARG A 40 -12.96 10.33 -29.65
CA ARG A 40 -13.96 9.41 -29.11
C ARG A 40 -14.90 10.13 -28.15
N GLU A 41 -15.97 10.69 -28.71
CA GLU A 41 -17.22 10.81 -27.96
C GLU A 41 -17.82 9.40 -27.81
N GLU A 42 -18.24 9.06 -26.59
CA GLU A 42 -18.92 7.82 -26.24
C GLU A 42 -20.36 7.83 -26.80
N PRO A 43 -20.89 6.71 -27.34
CA PRO A 43 -22.24 6.70 -27.88
C PRO A 43 -23.30 6.43 -26.80
N GLU A 44 -24.34 7.26 -26.77
CA GLU A 44 -25.61 7.01 -26.05
C GLU A 44 -26.50 5.99 -26.80
N GLU A 45 -27.28 5.20 -26.04
CA GLU A 45 -28.17 4.13 -26.51
C GLU A 45 -29.44 4.62 -27.26
N PRO A 46 -30.07 3.77 -28.12
CA PRO A 46 -31.13 4.22 -29.02
C PRO A 46 -32.55 4.09 -28.43
N GLY A 47 -33.32 5.19 -28.52
CA GLY A 47 -34.76 5.25 -28.26
C GLY A 47 -35.63 5.10 -29.53
N ILE A 48 -36.82 4.51 -29.34
CA ILE A 48 -37.77 4.01 -30.35
C ILE A 48 -38.80 5.09 -30.81
N GLY A 49 -39.24 4.97 -32.08
CA GLY A 49 -40.53 5.48 -32.62
C GLY A 49 -40.46 6.89 -33.23
N THR A 50 -41.17 7.29 -34.30
CA THR A 50 -42.37 6.79 -34.99
C THR A 50 -42.46 7.47 -36.38
N THR A 51 -42.99 6.80 -37.40
CA THR A 51 -43.31 7.33 -38.76
C THR A 51 -44.60 8.18 -38.74
N PRO A 52 -44.87 9.13 -39.67
CA PRO A 52 -45.38 8.81 -41.02
C PRO A 52 -45.03 9.78 -42.20
N ASN A 53 -44.65 9.19 -43.35
CA ASN A 53 -45.17 9.29 -44.74
C ASN A 53 -46.02 10.53 -45.21
N PRO A 54 -46.31 10.69 -46.53
CA PRO A 54 -45.47 11.11 -47.69
C PRO A 54 -46.13 12.24 -48.54
N GLU A 55 -45.38 12.95 -49.40
CA GLU A 55 -45.98 13.57 -50.62
C GLU A 55 -45.01 13.58 -51.82
N THR A 56 -45.47 12.97 -52.92
CA THR A 56 -45.03 13.10 -54.34
C THR A 56 -46.16 13.82 -55.09
N PRO A 57 -45.99 14.51 -56.26
CA PRO A 57 -45.44 13.96 -57.53
C PRO A 57 -44.65 15.03 -58.36
N VAL A 58 -44.01 14.77 -59.52
CA VAL A 58 -44.61 14.53 -60.85
C VAL A 58 -43.55 14.00 -61.84
N GLU A 59 -44.03 13.12 -62.72
CA GLU A 59 -43.40 12.37 -63.80
C GLU A 59 -42.76 13.17 -64.94
N ASN A 60 -41.77 12.55 -65.60
CA ASN A 60 -41.80 12.12 -67.02
C ASN A 60 -40.40 11.53 -67.30
N GLY A 61 -40.16 10.30 -67.76
CA GLY A 61 -40.94 9.41 -68.60
C GLY A 61 -40.07 9.10 -69.83
N GLU A 62 -39.33 7.98 -69.83
CA GLU A 62 -38.99 7.16 -71.02
C GLU A 62 -38.11 5.94 -70.66
N LYS A 63 -38.53 4.74 -71.09
CA LYS A 63 -37.87 3.44 -70.88
C LYS A 63 -37.18 2.98 -72.17
N LYS A 64 -35.92 2.51 -72.12
CA LYS A 64 -35.33 1.41 -72.94
C LYS A 64 -34.06 0.83 -72.25
N PRO A 65 -33.52 -0.33 -72.67
CA PRO A 65 -33.89 -1.68 -72.25
C PRO A 65 -32.80 -2.33 -71.36
N PHE A 66 -33.18 -3.48 -70.78
CA PHE A 66 -32.37 -4.40 -69.99
C PHE A 66 -31.01 -4.73 -70.66
N ARG A 67 -29.91 -4.47 -69.95
CA ARG A 67 -28.57 -4.96 -70.30
C ARG A 67 -27.84 -5.30 -69.00
N GLU A 68 -27.51 -6.59 -68.82
CA GLU A 68 -26.75 -7.11 -67.67
C GLU A 68 -25.46 -6.30 -67.47
N LYS A 69 -25.38 -5.54 -66.37
CA LYS A 69 -24.15 -4.85 -65.99
C LYS A 69 -23.24 -5.84 -65.25
N LYS A 70 -22.24 -6.37 -65.96
CA LYS A 70 -21.06 -6.98 -65.32
C LYS A 70 -20.46 -5.96 -64.34
N LYS A 71 -20.43 -6.29 -63.04
CA LYS A 71 -19.89 -5.42 -61.97
C LYS A 71 -18.46 -5.00 -62.35
N PRO A 72 -18.11 -3.69 -62.31
CA PRO A 72 -16.84 -3.22 -62.84
C PRO A 72 -15.67 -3.75 -61.98
N MET A 73 -14.73 -4.41 -62.66
CA MET A 73 -13.51 -5.02 -62.12
C MET A 73 -12.67 -4.07 -61.24
N VAL A 74 -12.84 -2.76 -61.41
CA VAL A 74 -12.11 -1.67 -60.74
C VAL A 74 -12.51 -1.51 -59.26
N LEU A 75 -13.76 -1.80 -58.88
CA LEU A 75 -14.22 -1.65 -57.48
C LEU A 75 -13.63 -2.74 -56.57
N ARG A 76 -13.48 -3.96 -57.11
CA ARG A 76 -12.84 -5.09 -56.40
C ARG A 76 -11.34 -4.86 -56.20
N PHE A 77 -10.68 -4.19 -57.14
CA PHE A 77 -9.26 -3.84 -57.02
C PHE A 77 -9.04 -2.75 -55.96
N ARG A 78 -9.86 -1.68 -55.97
CA ARG A 78 -9.81 -0.61 -54.95
C ARG A 78 -10.08 -1.13 -53.54
N TYR A 79 -11.05 -2.03 -53.37
CA TYR A 79 -11.33 -2.67 -52.08
C TYR A 79 -10.18 -3.58 -51.60
N LYS A 80 -9.54 -4.33 -52.51
CA LYS A 80 -8.35 -5.14 -52.18
C LYS A 80 -7.14 -4.29 -51.80
N CYS A 81 -6.93 -3.15 -52.46
CA CYS A 81 -5.90 -2.19 -52.07
C CYS A 81 -6.18 -1.56 -50.70
N LEU A 82 -7.43 -1.20 -50.42
CA LEU A 82 -7.84 -0.68 -49.09
C LEU A 82 -7.65 -1.74 -47.99
N LEU A 83 -8.01 -3.00 -48.24
CA LEU A 83 -7.75 -4.09 -47.29
C LEU A 83 -6.26 -4.34 -47.06
N PHE A 84 -5.43 -4.25 -48.10
CA PHE A 84 -3.97 -4.37 -47.96
C PHE A 84 -3.38 -3.22 -47.16
N LEU A 85 -3.83 -1.99 -47.40
CA LEU A 85 -3.36 -0.80 -46.68
C LEU A 85 -3.82 -0.82 -45.21
N ALA A 86 -5.05 -1.27 -44.94
CA ALA A 86 -5.54 -1.52 -43.59
C ALA A 86 -4.72 -2.63 -42.89
N ALA A 87 -4.38 -3.71 -43.58
CA ALA A 87 -3.54 -4.78 -43.02
C ALA A 87 -2.13 -4.28 -42.67
N VAL A 88 -1.52 -3.45 -43.52
CA VAL A 88 -0.21 -2.82 -43.24
C VAL A 88 -0.29 -1.88 -42.04
N LEU A 89 -1.35 -1.08 -41.92
CA LEU A 89 -1.57 -0.22 -40.75
C LEU A 89 -1.75 -1.05 -39.47
N VAL A 90 -2.53 -2.12 -39.52
CA VAL A 90 -2.70 -3.03 -38.36
C VAL A 90 -1.36 -3.68 -37.98
N CYS A 91 -0.58 -4.18 -38.95
CA CYS A 91 0.75 -4.72 -38.69
C CYS A 91 1.72 -3.67 -38.13
N GLY A 92 1.63 -2.42 -38.61
CA GLY A 92 2.41 -1.28 -38.10
C GLY A 92 2.03 -0.94 -36.66
N CYS A 93 0.74 -0.87 -36.35
CA CYS A 93 0.24 -0.64 -34.98
C CYS A 93 0.64 -1.78 -34.04
N VAL A 94 0.54 -3.04 -34.47
CA VAL A 94 1.00 -4.19 -33.68
C VAL A 94 2.52 -4.12 -33.46
N SER A 95 3.31 -3.81 -34.50
CA SER A 95 4.76 -3.68 -34.38
C SER A 95 5.17 -2.51 -33.48
N TRP A 96 4.47 -1.37 -33.55
CA TRP A 96 4.68 -0.22 -32.66
C TRP A 96 4.30 -0.53 -31.22
N PHE A 97 3.16 -1.20 -31.01
CA PHE A 97 2.72 -1.62 -29.68
C PHE A 97 3.68 -2.64 -29.06
N SER A 98 4.13 -3.61 -29.84
CA SER A 98 5.17 -4.56 -29.42
C SER A 98 6.50 -3.86 -29.14
N TYR A 99 6.96 -2.95 -29.99
CA TYR A 99 8.20 -2.18 -29.77
C TYR A 99 8.09 -1.31 -28.51
N SER A 100 6.98 -0.61 -28.33
CA SER A 100 6.71 0.23 -27.14
C SER A 100 6.71 -0.61 -25.85
N ALA A 101 6.00 -1.75 -25.84
CA ALA A 101 6.00 -2.68 -24.73
C ALA A 101 7.43 -3.17 -24.39
N ILE A 102 8.20 -3.56 -25.41
CA ILE A 102 9.60 -3.99 -25.26
C ILE A 102 10.50 -2.88 -24.70
N THR A 103 10.32 -1.62 -25.11
CA THR A 103 11.11 -0.50 -24.56
C THR A 103 10.77 -0.18 -23.11
N SER A 104 9.52 -0.43 -22.67
CA SER A 104 9.08 -0.14 -21.30
C SER A 104 9.52 -1.19 -20.28
N ASP A 105 9.59 -2.47 -20.68
CA ASP A 105 10.00 -3.57 -19.79
C ASP A 105 11.49 -3.53 -19.42
N HIS A 106 12.31 -2.88 -20.24
CA HIS A 106 13.75 -2.72 -20.01
C HIS A 106 14.17 -1.33 -19.52
N ASN A 107 13.21 -0.48 -19.12
CA ASN A 107 13.48 0.88 -18.66
C ASN A 107 13.26 1.02 -17.15
N TYR A 108 14.36 1.21 -16.40
CA TYR A 108 14.35 1.39 -14.94
C TYR A 108 13.32 2.44 -14.47
N SER A 109 13.39 3.65 -15.03
CA SER A 109 12.53 4.77 -14.60
C SER A 109 11.05 4.52 -14.89
N TYR A 110 10.73 3.82 -15.98
CA TYR A 110 9.35 3.43 -16.27
C TYR A 110 8.83 2.45 -15.21
N GLN A 111 9.60 1.40 -14.92
CA GLN A 111 9.21 0.35 -13.97
C GLN A 111 9.04 0.93 -12.56
N LEU A 112 10.00 1.73 -12.09
CA LEU A 112 9.92 2.38 -10.79
C LEU A 112 8.71 3.31 -10.68
N ARG A 113 8.51 4.20 -11.65
CA ARG A 113 7.35 5.12 -11.65
C ARG A 113 6.02 4.39 -11.65
N LYS A 114 5.92 3.28 -12.40
CA LYS A 114 4.70 2.49 -12.45
C LYS A 114 4.44 1.75 -11.13
N GLY A 115 5.47 1.14 -10.55
CA GLY A 115 5.41 0.55 -9.22
C GLY A 115 4.96 1.56 -8.16
N ARG A 116 5.58 2.75 -8.16
CA ARG A 116 5.20 3.86 -7.27
C ARG A 116 3.73 4.24 -7.41
N ARG A 117 3.21 4.43 -8.63
CA ARG A 117 1.80 4.77 -8.86
C ARG A 117 0.83 3.73 -8.34
N TYR A 118 1.19 2.44 -8.40
CA TYR A 118 0.38 1.38 -7.81
C TYR A 118 0.45 1.43 -6.28
N ALA A 119 1.63 1.63 -5.70
CA ALA A 119 1.80 1.79 -4.26
C ALA A 119 1.05 3.02 -3.70
N GLU A 120 1.04 4.15 -4.43
CA GLU A 120 0.28 5.36 -4.09
C GLU A 120 -1.24 5.13 -4.09
N LYS A 121 -1.72 4.13 -4.84
CA LYS A 121 -3.12 3.69 -4.87
C LYS A 121 -3.41 2.55 -3.90
N GLU A 122 -2.42 2.17 -3.08
CA GLU A 122 -2.49 1.02 -2.16
C GLU A 122 -2.69 -0.34 -2.89
N GLU A 123 -2.41 -0.37 -4.20
CA GLU A 123 -2.44 -1.56 -5.05
C GLU A 123 -1.09 -2.29 -4.98
N TYR A 124 -0.72 -2.76 -3.78
CA TYR A 124 0.62 -3.28 -3.49
C TYR A 124 0.97 -4.57 -4.26
N GLU A 125 0.01 -5.48 -4.41
CA GLU A 125 0.20 -6.71 -5.19
C GLU A 125 0.56 -6.40 -6.65
N GLN A 126 -0.03 -5.35 -7.22
CA GLN A 126 0.28 -4.87 -8.57
C GLN A 126 1.60 -4.10 -8.61
N ALA A 127 1.96 -3.38 -7.54
CA ALA A 127 3.19 -2.61 -7.44
C ALA A 127 4.45 -3.49 -7.46
N ILE A 128 4.45 -4.56 -6.64
CA ILE A 128 5.57 -5.48 -6.44
C ILE A 128 6.24 -5.95 -7.74
N PRO A 129 5.53 -6.50 -8.76
CA PRO A 129 6.18 -6.98 -9.98
C PRO A 129 6.88 -5.88 -10.77
N TYR A 130 6.39 -4.62 -10.75
CA TYR A 130 7.09 -3.50 -11.39
C TYR A 130 8.33 -3.09 -10.59
N LEU A 131 8.23 -3.05 -9.27
CA LEU A 131 9.35 -2.73 -8.39
C LEU A 131 10.47 -3.77 -8.47
N LEU A 132 10.14 -5.07 -8.51
CA LEU A 132 11.12 -6.15 -8.72
C LEU A 132 11.82 -6.05 -10.09
N ARG A 133 11.08 -5.67 -11.14
CA ARG A 133 11.69 -5.39 -12.45
C ARG A 133 12.62 -4.18 -12.38
N ALA A 134 12.22 -3.11 -11.68
CA ALA A 134 13.07 -1.93 -11.47
C ALA A 134 14.36 -2.32 -10.73
N GLN A 135 14.28 -3.10 -9.66
CA GLN A 135 15.43 -3.62 -8.91
C GLN A 135 16.38 -4.41 -9.83
N LYS A 136 15.85 -5.31 -10.65
CA LYS A 136 16.64 -6.11 -11.59
C LYS A 136 17.36 -5.23 -12.64
N LEU A 137 16.69 -4.17 -13.12
CA LEU A 137 17.25 -3.23 -14.09
C LEU A 137 18.26 -2.25 -13.49
N GLN A 138 18.18 -2.01 -12.18
CA GLN A 138 19.15 -1.17 -11.45
C GLN A 138 20.57 -1.72 -11.59
N GLY A 139 20.70 -3.05 -11.70
CA GLY A 139 21.82 -3.75 -12.35
C GLY A 139 23.21 -3.25 -11.94
N GLY A 140 23.62 -3.49 -10.69
CA GLY A 140 25.01 -3.37 -10.21
C GLY A 140 25.67 -1.99 -10.31
N LYS A 141 24.96 -0.97 -10.79
CA LYS A 141 25.44 0.42 -10.71
C LYS A 141 25.49 0.78 -9.23
N LYS A 142 26.54 1.50 -8.83
CA LYS A 142 26.61 2.22 -7.55
C LYS A 142 25.54 3.31 -7.54
N SER A 143 24.29 2.88 -7.50
CA SER A 143 23.13 3.73 -7.38
C SER A 143 22.92 3.85 -5.88
N ASP A 144 23.08 5.06 -5.38
CA ASP A 144 22.60 5.55 -4.10
C ASP A 144 21.06 5.55 -3.99
N ASP A 145 20.40 4.80 -4.86
CA ASP A 145 18.95 4.80 -4.99
C ASP A 145 18.42 3.60 -4.21
N THR A 146 18.21 3.85 -2.92
CA THR A 146 17.59 2.89 -1.99
C THR A 146 16.07 2.87 -2.11
N GLU A 147 15.50 3.73 -2.96
CA GLU A 147 14.05 3.92 -3.07
C GLU A 147 13.34 2.64 -3.47
N VAL A 148 13.88 1.90 -4.44
CA VAL A 148 13.28 0.64 -4.90
C VAL A 148 13.15 -0.36 -3.76
N PHE A 149 14.18 -0.48 -2.93
CA PHE A 149 14.20 -1.39 -1.79
C PHE A 149 13.21 -0.95 -0.71
N ARG A 150 13.15 0.34 -0.39
CA ARG A 150 12.18 0.89 0.57
C ARG A 150 10.74 0.66 0.11
N LEU A 151 10.44 0.95 -1.16
CA LEU A 151 9.11 0.71 -1.74
C LEU A 151 8.74 -0.78 -1.76
N LEU A 152 9.70 -1.67 -2.01
CA LEU A 152 9.47 -3.11 -1.91
C LEU A 152 9.20 -3.53 -0.46
N ALA A 153 9.99 -3.04 0.49
CA ALA A 153 9.80 -3.32 1.91
C ALA A 153 8.39 -2.91 2.37
N ASP A 154 7.98 -1.69 2.05
CA ASP A 154 6.64 -1.17 2.35
C ASP A 154 5.56 -2.01 1.68
N ALA A 155 5.69 -2.30 0.37
CA ALA A 155 4.69 -3.07 -0.36
C ALA A 155 4.55 -4.49 0.20
N TYR A 156 5.65 -5.16 0.53
CA TYR A 156 5.64 -6.50 1.13
C TYR A 156 5.02 -6.50 2.53
N ALA A 157 5.31 -5.48 3.35
CA ALA A 157 4.68 -5.33 4.66
C ALA A 157 3.15 -5.17 4.54
N LYS A 158 2.67 -4.40 3.56
CA LYS A 158 1.23 -4.16 3.35
C LYS A 158 0.49 -5.38 2.78
N VAL A 159 1.15 -6.27 2.04
CA VAL A 159 0.55 -7.56 1.62
C VAL A 159 0.71 -8.66 2.68
N GLY A 160 1.38 -8.38 3.81
CA GLY A 160 1.54 -9.29 4.93
C GLY A 160 2.75 -10.23 4.84
N ASP A 161 3.63 -10.07 3.85
CA ASP A 161 4.89 -10.80 3.76
C ASP A 161 5.98 -10.06 4.54
N ARG A 162 5.95 -10.29 5.86
CA ARG A 162 6.77 -9.57 6.84
C ARG A 162 8.26 -9.88 6.72
N ASP A 163 8.60 -11.11 6.36
CA ASP A 163 9.99 -11.57 6.17
C ASP A 163 10.61 -10.92 4.94
N ALA A 164 9.88 -10.90 3.82
CA ALA A 164 10.33 -10.22 2.61
C ALA A 164 10.51 -8.71 2.87
N ALA A 165 9.59 -8.09 3.61
CA ALA A 165 9.67 -6.67 3.94
C ALA A 165 10.99 -6.30 4.63
N VAL A 166 11.35 -7.05 5.66
CA VAL A 166 12.61 -6.87 6.41
C VAL A 166 13.81 -7.11 5.51
N THR A 167 13.78 -8.18 4.71
CA THR A 167 14.86 -8.52 3.77
C THR A 167 15.14 -7.36 2.80
N TYR A 168 14.11 -6.71 2.25
CA TYR A 168 14.32 -5.57 1.34
C TYR A 168 14.81 -4.33 2.08
N MET A 169 14.37 -4.11 3.33
CA MET A 169 14.88 -3.00 4.13
C MET A 169 16.37 -3.20 4.50
N GLU A 170 16.80 -4.43 4.82
CA GLU A 170 18.21 -4.77 5.00
C GLU A 170 19.02 -4.52 3.73
N GLN A 171 18.48 -4.89 2.55
CA GLN A 171 19.12 -4.59 1.26
C GLN A 171 19.24 -3.08 1.02
N ALA A 172 18.27 -2.28 1.46
CA ALA A 172 18.35 -0.82 1.39
C ALA A 172 19.52 -0.30 2.24
N ILE A 173 19.64 -0.76 3.49
CA ILE A 173 20.73 -0.40 4.40
C ILE A 173 22.08 -0.82 3.80
N GLU A 174 22.19 -2.05 3.31
CA GLU A 174 23.42 -2.56 2.70
C GLU A 174 23.83 -1.76 1.46
N ALA A 175 22.87 -1.38 0.62
CA ALA A 175 23.10 -0.56 -0.56
C ALA A 175 23.62 0.83 -0.18
N GLU A 176 23.02 1.51 0.80
CA GLU A 176 23.47 2.83 1.27
C GLU A 176 24.86 2.76 1.92
N THR A 177 25.11 1.73 2.72
CA THR A 177 26.43 1.46 3.33
C THR A 177 27.51 1.32 2.26
N LYS A 178 27.23 0.58 1.17
CA LYS A 178 28.17 0.40 0.06
C LYS A 178 28.35 1.65 -0.81
N ALA A 179 27.30 2.46 -0.96
CA ALA A 179 27.29 3.61 -1.84
C ALA A 179 27.99 4.82 -1.22
N ARG A 180 27.56 5.22 -0.03
CA ARG A 180 28.00 6.45 0.65
C ARG A 180 28.57 6.19 2.03
N GLY A 181 27.92 5.29 2.78
CA GLY A 181 28.19 5.14 4.21
C GLY A 181 28.01 6.45 4.99
N ASP A 182 27.17 7.37 4.49
CA ASP A 182 26.90 8.61 5.17
C ASP A 182 25.96 8.38 6.36
N GLY A 183 26.21 9.05 7.48
CA GLY A 183 25.46 8.80 8.71
C GLY A 183 23.99 9.24 8.64
N ARG A 184 23.61 10.10 7.68
CA ARG A 184 22.24 10.65 7.64
C ARG A 184 21.29 9.70 6.91
N GLY A 185 21.62 9.29 5.68
CA GLY A 185 20.82 8.35 4.91
C GLY A 185 20.70 7.00 5.60
N LEU A 186 21.81 6.50 6.16
CA LEU A 186 21.78 5.28 6.96
C LEU A 186 20.86 5.40 8.16
N LYS A 187 20.96 6.49 8.92
CA LYS A 187 20.10 6.71 10.08
C LYS A 187 18.62 6.71 9.70
N GLU A 188 18.25 7.35 8.59
CA GLU A 188 16.87 7.31 8.09
C GLU A 188 16.42 5.87 7.79
N LEU A 189 17.23 5.07 7.12
CA LEU A 189 16.90 3.67 6.81
C LEU A 189 16.76 2.80 8.08
N TYR A 190 17.60 3.01 9.08
CA TYR A 190 17.45 2.31 10.36
C TYR A 190 16.18 2.73 11.11
N LEU A 191 15.78 4.00 11.04
CA LEU A 191 14.53 4.46 11.63
C LEU A 191 13.32 3.89 10.89
N ASP A 192 13.39 3.79 9.56
CA ASP A 192 12.36 3.14 8.75
C ASP A 192 12.26 1.64 9.09
N MET A 193 13.39 0.96 9.29
CA MET A 193 13.40 -0.42 9.79
C MET A 193 12.66 -0.54 11.13
N MET A 194 12.91 0.35 12.10
CA MET A 194 12.19 0.30 13.38
C MET A 194 10.68 0.47 13.22
N ASN A 195 10.25 1.38 12.34
CA ASN A 195 8.84 1.59 12.06
C ASN A 195 8.24 0.36 11.37
N LEU A 196 8.94 -0.21 10.38
CA LEU A 196 8.54 -1.42 9.68
C LEU A 196 8.36 -2.60 10.65
N LEU A 197 9.30 -2.81 11.57
CA LEU A 197 9.23 -3.84 12.60
C LEU A 197 8.01 -3.64 13.50
N ASN A 198 7.73 -2.40 13.91
CA ASN A 198 6.54 -2.10 14.71
C ASN A 198 5.23 -2.35 13.94
N GLU A 199 5.14 -1.89 12.70
CA GLU A 199 3.95 -2.07 11.85
C GLU A 199 3.66 -3.54 11.53
N THR A 200 4.72 -4.33 11.36
CA THR A 200 4.62 -5.76 11.07
C THR A 200 4.51 -6.61 12.34
N GLY A 201 4.64 -6.01 13.53
CA GLY A 201 4.61 -6.70 14.82
C GLY A 201 5.87 -7.50 15.15
N GLN A 202 6.95 -7.37 14.36
CA GLN A 202 8.19 -8.12 14.55
C GLN A 202 9.16 -7.40 15.50
N THR A 203 8.65 -6.96 16.65
CA THR A 203 9.41 -6.08 17.57
C THR A 203 10.50 -6.81 18.34
N GLU A 204 10.49 -8.14 18.37
CA GLU A 204 11.56 -8.99 18.89
C GLU A 204 12.89 -8.77 18.16
N MET A 205 12.87 -8.32 16.90
CA MET A 205 14.09 -8.02 16.14
C MET A 205 14.72 -6.67 16.50
N VAL A 206 14.02 -5.79 17.23
CA VAL A 206 14.52 -4.45 17.56
C VAL A 206 15.84 -4.49 18.31
N SER A 207 15.95 -5.37 19.32
CA SER A 207 17.18 -5.53 20.10
C SER A 207 18.34 -6.00 19.21
N ILE A 208 18.09 -6.94 18.29
CA ILE A 208 19.08 -7.45 17.34
C ILE A 208 19.55 -6.32 16.39
N VAL A 209 18.63 -5.59 15.78
CA VAL A 209 18.97 -4.48 14.85
C VAL A 209 19.80 -3.40 15.55
N ILE A 210 19.52 -3.11 16.83
CA ILE A 210 20.31 -2.16 17.61
C ILE A 210 21.71 -2.70 17.88
N GLU A 211 21.85 -3.97 18.24
CA GLU A 211 23.14 -4.58 18.59
C GLU A 211 24.04 -4.76 17.36
N ASP A 212 23.46 -5.18 16.23
CA ASP A 212 24.17 -5.42 14.99
C ASP A 212 24.53 -4.14 14.23
N CYS A 213 23.87 -3.01 14.55
CA CYS A 213 24.17 -1.72 13.94
C CYS A 213 25.62 -1.31 14.28
N PRO A 214 26.53 -1.18 13.29
CA PRO A 214 27.94 -0.91 13.56
C PRO A 214 28.21 0.56 13.90
N TYR A 215 27.23 1.44 13.73
CA TYR A 215 27.36 2.89 13.87
C TYR A 215 26.84 3.35 15.24
N GLU A 216 27.75 3.82 16.10
CA GLU A 216 27.42 4.21 17.48
C GLU A 216 26.34 5.29 17.57
N ASP A 217 26.44 6.35 16.76
CA ASP A 217 25.49 7.46 16.74
C ASP A 217 24.07 7.04 16.35
N ILE A 218 23.98 6.06 15.45
CA ILE A 218 22.71 5.45 15.07
C ILE A 218 22.20 4.59 16.22
N ARG A 219 23.02 3.70 16.80
CA ARG A 219 22.65 2.88 17.96
C ARG A 219 22.10 3.70 19.12
N GLU A 220 22.79 4.78 19.49
CA GLU A 220 22.35 5.70 20.54
C GLU A 220 20.96 6.28 20.23
N THR A 221 20.69 6.60 18.96
CA THR A 221 19.36 7.08 18.54
C THR A 221 18.31 5.98 18.64
N LEU A 222 18.65 4.77 18.20
CA LEU A 222 17.74 3.62 18.18
C LEU A 222 17.44 3.08 19.59
N ALA A 223 18.29 3.35 20.59
CA ALA A 223 18.06 2.93 21.97
C ALA A 223 16.68 3.35 22.52
N ALA A 224 16.13 4.48 22.04
CA ALA A 224 14.79 4.94 22.41
C ALA A 224 13.64 4.06 21.89
N TYR A 225 13.91 3.17 20.93
CA TYR A 225 12.96 2.23 20.34
C TYR A 225 12.99 0.86 21.02
N ARG A 226 13.94 0.59 21.93
CA ARG A 226 13.99 -0.67 22.69
C ARG A 226 12.64 -0.97 23.31
N ILE A 227 12.23 -2.22 23.20
CA ILE A 227 11.00 -2.73 23.76
C ILE A 227 11.21 -4.22 24.05
N GLU A 228 10.69 -4.68 25.18
CA GLU A 228 10.80 -6.07 25.60
C GLU A 228 9.43 -6.54 26.07
N LYS A 229 9.17 -7.82 25.86
CA LYS A 229 7.95 -8.48 26.29
C LYS A 229 7.81 -8.42 27.82
N PRO A 230 6.62 -8.09 28.38
CA PRO A 230 6.38 -8.16 29.81
C PRO A 230 6.62 -9.57 30.36
N VAL A 231 7.01 -9.63 31.64
CA VAL A 231 7.16 -10.89 32.38
C VAL A 231 6.16 -10.91 33.53
N CYS A 232 5.55 -12.07 33.79
CA CYS A 232 4.77 -12.33 35.00
C CYS A 232 5.58 -13.24 35.93
N ASP A 233 5.53 -12.95 37.23
CA ASP A 233 6.17 -13.77 38.26
C ASP A 233 5.44 -15.09 38.54
N THR A 234 4.18 -15.18 38.14
CA THR A 234 3.31 -16.33 38.37
C THR A 234 3.15 -17.10 37.07
N PRO A 235 3.48 -18.41 37.04
CA PRO A 235 3.28 -19.22 35.84
C PRO A 235 1.80 -19.50 35.61
N GLU A 236 1.44 -19.79 34.36
CA GLU A 236 0.10 -20.26 34.01
C GLU A 236 -0.24 -21.60 34.68
N GLY A 237 -1.52 -21.86 34.95
CA GLY A 237 -1.95 -23.11 35.58
C GLY A 237 -3.30 -23.06 36.29
N ILE A 238 -3.58 -24.16 37.00
CA ILE A 238 -4.79 -24.33 37.82
C ILE A 238 -4.44 -24.07 39.28
N TYR A 239 -5.23 -23.22 39.94
CA TYR A 239 -5.02 -22.78 41.31
C TYR A 239 -6.29 -22.91 42.11
N ASN A 240 -6.16 -23.30 43.38
CA ASN A 240 -7.27 -23.43 44.31
C ASN A 240 -7.26 -22.37 45.43
N TYR A 241 -6.58 -21.27 45.16
CA TYR A 241 -6.45 -20.09 46.03
C TYR A 241 -6.34 -18.82 45.16
N TYR A 242 -6.56 -17.66 45.76
CA TYR A 242 -6.48 -16.37 45.08
C TYR A 242 -5.06 -16.06 44.59
N LEU A 243 -4.94 -15.54 43.37
CA LEU A 243 -3.66 -15.15 42.80
C LEU A 243 -3.44 -13.65 42.85
N ARG A 244 -2.17 -13.26 42.92
CA ARG A 244 -1.71 -11.89 42.80
C ARG A 244 -0.57 -11.85 41.79
N LEU A 245 -0.87 -11.41 40.58
CA LEU A 245 0.05 -11.44 39.45
C LEU A 245 0.88 -10.15 39.44
N ASN A 246 2.20 -10.25 39.56
CA ASN A 246 3.09 -9.11 39.40
C ASN A 246 3.67 -9.12 37.97
N LEU A 247 3.44 -8.02 37.24
CA LEU A 247 3.98 -7.82 35.90
C LEU A 247 5.14 -6.82 35.93
N THR A 248 6.18 -7.09 35.14
CA THR A 248 7.33 -6.20 34.97
C THR A 248 7.71 -6.06 33.49
N ALA A 249 8.19 -4.88 33.11
CA ALA A 249 8.70 -4.58 31.77
C ALA A 249 9.86 -3.59 31.86
N GLU A 250 10.87 -3.73 31.00
CA GLU A 250 12.11 -2.96 31.08
C GLU A 250 12.03 -1.59 30.37
N TYR A 251 11.34 -1.52 29.23
CA TYR A 251 11.40 -0.35 28.33
C TYR A 251 10.04 0.30 28.02
N GLY A 252 8.96 -0.10 28.69
CA GLY A 252 7.61 0.40 28.40
C GLY A 252 6.65 0.33 29.56
N SER A 253 5.49 0.98 29.40
CA SER A 253 4.36 0.82 30.31
C SER A 253 3.55 -0.40 29.88
N ILE A 254 3.12 -1.21 30.84
CA ILE A 254 2.36 -2.43 30.58
C ILE A 254 0.87 -2.11 30.45
N TYR A 255 0.23 -2.68 29.44
CA TYR A 255 -1.20 -2.67 29.21
C TYR A 255 -1.69 -4.11 29.09
N TYR A 256 -2.85 -4.42 29.67
CA TYR A 256 -3.31 -5.81 29.75
C TYR A 256 -4.84 -5.96 29.65
N THR A 257 -5.23 -7.19 29.39
CA THR A 257 -6.61 -7.70 29.38
C THR A 257 -6.64 -9.05 30.11
N LEU A 258 -7.82 -9.46 30.60
CA LEU A 258 -8.01 -10.72 31.35
C LEU A 258 -8.92 -11.72 30.63
N ASP A 259 -9.46 -11.32 29.48
CA ASP A 259 -10.33 -12.12 28.62
C ASP A 259 -9.59 -12.68 27.39
N GLY A 260 -8.28 -12.42 27.28
CA GLY A 260 -7.43 -12.87 26.18
C GLY A 260 -7.47 -11.96 24.94
N THR A 261 -8.20 -10.84 24.96
CA THR A 261 -8.19 -9.88 23.84
C THR A 261 -6.85 -9.16 23.74
N GLU A 262 -6.44 -8.75 22.53
CA GLU A 262 -5.16 -8.08 22.33
C GLU A 262 -5.16 -6.69 23.00
N PRO A 263 -4.23 -6.41 23.94
CA PRO A 263 -4.22 -5.13 24.64
C PRO A 263 -3.72 -4.01 23.73
N THR A 264 -4.33 -2.84 23.87
CA THR A 264 -3.91 -1.60 23.19
C THR A 264 -3.58 -0.53 24.23
N LYS A 265 -3.16 0.66 23.77
CA LYS A 265 -2.99 1.83 24.65
C LYS A 265 -4.28 2.24 25.39
N GLU A 266 -5.44 1.81 24.90
CA GLU A 266 -6.75 2.09 25.49
C GLU A 266 -7.16 1.02 26.53
N SER A 267 -6.45 -0.11 26.58
CA SER A 267 -6.66 -1.16 27.59
C SER A 267 -6.21 -0.70 28.98
N THR A 268 -6.48 -1.53 29.98
CA THR A 268 -6.11 -1.26 31.37
C THR A 268 -4.59 -1.14 31.50
N ARG A 269 -4.12 0.02 31.96
CA ARG A 269 -2.71 0.20 32.30
C ARG A 269 -2.40 -0.51 33.61
N TYR A 270 -1.32 -1.27 33.64
CA TYR A 270 -0.84 -1.91 34.86
C TYR A 270 -0.14 -0.89 35.77
N GLU A 271 -0.70 -0.68 36.95
CA GLU A 271 -0.17 0.22 37.98
C GLU A 271 0.06 -0.50 39.31
N GLU A 272 -0.68 -1.58 39.55
CA GLU A 272 -0.62 -2.41 40.73
C GLU A 272 -0.85 -3.89 40.36
N PRO A 273 -0.46 -4.83 41.23
CA PRO A 273 -0.60 -6.26 40.95
C PRO A 273 -2.05 -6.66 40.67
N VAL A 274 -2.24 -7.56 39.69
CA VAL A 274 -3.57 -8.02 39.28
C VAL A 274 -4.04 -9.12 40.23
N GLU A 275 -5.16 -8.91 40.90
CA GLU A 275 -5.74 -9.88 41.82
C GLU A 275 -6.79 -10.73 41.11
N LEU A 276 -6.61 -12.06 41.15
CA LEU A 276 -7.61 -13.02 40.66
C LEU A 276 -8.29 -13.66 41.87
N THR A 277 -9.55 -13.29 42.08
CA THR A 277 -10.35 -13.72 43.24
C THR A 277 -11.62 -14.47 42.86
N GLU A 278 -12.02 -14.42 41.59
CA GLU A 278 -13.19 -15.10 41.07
C GLU A 278 -12.82 -16.48 40.51
N GLU A 279 -13.67 -17.46 40.77
CA GLU A 279 -13.53 -18.81 40.23
C GLU A 279 -13.80 -18.83 38.73
N GLY A 280 -13.03 -19.60 37.97
CA GLY A 280 -13.17 -19.71 36.51
C GLY A 280 -11.88 -19.55 35.74
N ASP A 281 -12.01 -19.47 34.41
CA ASP A 281 -10.89 -19.33 33.48
C ASP A 281 -10.56 -17.85 33.25
N VAL A 282 -9.28 -17.49 33.33
CA VAL A 282 -8.75 -16.14 33.10
C VAL A 282 -7.63 -16.22 32.06
N HIS A 283 -7.70 -15.38 31.03
CA HIS A 283 -6.71 -15.31 29.96
C HIS A 283 -6.01 -13.96 30.02
N LEU A 284 -4.89 -13.90 30.73
CA LEU A 284 -4.08 -12.69 30.79
C LEU A 284 -3.35 -12.49 29.47
N CYS A 285 -3.61 -11.37 28.79
CA CYS A 285 -2.79 -10.88 27.71
C CYS A 285 -2.18 -9.53 28.11
N ALA A 286 -0.87 -9.33 27.94
CA ALA A 286 -0.19 -8.10 28.31
C ALA A 286 0.89 -7.71 27.29
N VAL A 287 0.99 -6.42 26.99
CA VAL A 287 2.03 -5.84 26.12
C VAL A 287 2.69 -4.65 26.82
N ALA A 288 3.95 -4.41 26.52
CA ALA A 288 4.63 -3.18 26.89
C ALA A 288 4.55 -2.18 25.73
N ILE A 289 4.38 -0.90 26.05
CA ILE A 289 4.36 0.18 25.06
C ILE A 289 5.33 1.27 25.47
N ASN A 290 6.33 1.57 24.64
CA ASN A 290 7.34 2.58 24.93
C ASN A 290 6.94 3.98 24.45
N LYS A 291 7.79 4.97 24.75
CA LYS A 291 7.57 6.38 24.37
C LYS A 291 7.59 6.64 22.86
N LYS A 292 8.22 5.76 22.07
CA LYS A 292 8.21 5.80 20.60
C LYS A 292 6.97 5.16 20.01
N GLY A 293 6.11 4.55 20.84
CA GLY A 293 4.92 3.85 20.40
C GLY A 293 5.21 2.44 19.88
N MET A 294 6.39 1.88 20.18
CA MET A 294 6.67 0.47 19.93
C MET A 294 5.82 -0.38 20.86
N VAL A 295 5.21 -1.42 20.32
CA VAL A 295 4.42 -2.40 21.07
C VAL A 295 5.21 -3.70 21.13
N SER A 296 5.42 -4.25 22.32
CA SER A 296 6.14 -5.52 22.47
C SER A 296 5.34 -6.70 21.91
N GLU A 297 6.03 -7.81 21.68
CA GLU A 297 5.39 -9.14 21.65
C GLU A 297 4.48 -9.35 22.87
N PRO A 298 3.33 -10.02 22.70
CA PRO A 298 2.39 -10.22 23.79
C PRO A 298 2.86 -11.31 24.77
N LEU A 299 2.70 -11.04 26.06
CA LEU A 299 2.64 -12.05 27.11
C LEU A 299 1.22 -12.60 27.17
N VAL A 300 1.07 -13.90 26.94
CA VAL A 300 -0.20 -14.62 27.01
C VAL A 300 -0.06 -15.72 28.04
N LEU A 301 -0.92 -15.74 29.06
CA LEU A 301 -0.94 -16.72 30.15
C LEU A 301 -2.38 -17.12 30.47
N ALA A 302 -2.60 -18.42 30.70
CA ALA A 302 -3.92 -18.96 31.06
C ALA A 302 -3.97 -19.42 32.53
N TYR A 303 -4.97 -18.95 33.28
CA TYR A 303 -5.21 -19.34 34.66
C TYR A 303 -6.59 -19.98 34.79
N LYS A 304 -6.72 -20.94 35.70
CA LYS A 304 -8.01 -21.45 36.15
C LYS A 304 -8.06 -21.47 37.66
N LEU A 305 -8.99 -20.73 38.25
CA LEU A 305 -9.25 -20.77 39.68
C LEU A 305 -10.38 -21.77 39.94
N ASP A 306 -10.13 -22.77 40.79
CA ASP A 306 -11.05 -23.87 41.15
C ASP A 306 -11.00 -24.03 42.67
N PHE A 307 -11.97 -23.40 43.35
CA PHE A 307 -11.96 -23.36 44.81
C PHE A 307 -12.68 -24.60 45.35
N PRO A 308 -12.11 -25.29 46.36
CA PRO A 308 -12.84 -26.36 47.00
C PRO A 308 -14.14 -25.79 47.59
N ALA A 309 -15.26 -26.44 47.27
CA ALA A 309 -16.55 -26.11 47.88
C ALA A 309 -16.35 -26.06 49.39
N ALA A 310 -16.81 -24.97 50.04
CA ALA A 310 -16.72 -24.85 51.47
C ALA A 310 -17.35 -26.10 52.09
N ASN A 311 -16.55 -26.96 52.73
CA ASN A 311 -17.05 -28.11 53.45
C ASN A 311 -18.02 -27.57 54.50
N THR A 312 -19.32 -27.68 54.23
CA THR A 312 -20.34 -27.51 55.26
C THR A 312 -20.24 -28.74 56.13
N ASP A 313 -19.23 -28.78 57.00
CA ASP A 313 -19.23 -29.66 58.15
C ASP A 313 -20.36 -29.19 59.07
N THR A 314 -21.58 -29.61 58.74
CA THR A 314 -22.62 -29.84 59.75
C THR A 314 -22.14 -31.00 60.63
N ALA A 315 -21.16 -30.71 61.48
CA ALA A 315 -20.90 -31.54 62.64
C ALA A 315 -22.11 -31.36 63.55
N GLY A 316 -22.99 -32.36 63.51
CA GLY A 316 -24.20 -32.41 64.31
C GLY A 316 -23.89 -32.16 65.78
N GLU A 317 -24.69 -31.28 66.38
CA GLU A 317 -25.06 -31.41 67.78
C GLU A 317 -25.65 -32.80 67.97
N GLU A 318 -24.99 -33.65 68.76
CA GLU A 318 -25.61 -34.70 69.60
C GLU A 318 -24.63 -35.18 70.68
#